data_AF-A0A285QW99-F1
#
_entry.id   AF-A0A285QW99-F1
#
_cell.length_a   1.000
_cell.length_b   1.000
_cell.length_c   1.000
_cell.angle_alpha   90.00
_cell.angle_beta   90.00
_cell.angle_gamma   90.00
#
_symmetry.space_group_name_H-M   'P 1'
#
loop_
_entity.id
_entity.type
_entity.pdbx_description
1 polymer ?
#
loop_
_entity_poly.entity_id
_entity_poly.type
_entity_poly.pdbx_seq_one_letter_code
_entity_poly.pdbx_strand_id
1 'polypeptide(L)' 'MAAISMPDFSLPWPARLDPRPETARAHSLLRVRAMGMLEPVWDEQRFSAMDFALFAAWTHPDATPTGWTG' A
#
# COMPACT_ATOMS: atom_id res chain seq x y z
N MET A 1 14.00 17.60 13.54
CA MET A 1 15.34 16.96 13.52
C MET A 1 15.19 15.58 14.12
N ALA A 2 15.62 14.52 13.44
CA ALA A 2 15.58 13.16 13.98
C ALA A 2 16.61 13.00 15.10
N ALA A 3 16.26 12.29 16.17
CA ALA A 3 17.13 12.07 17.33
C ALA A 3 18.35 11.19 17.01
N ILE A 4 18.35 10.53 15.85
CA ILE A 4 19.42 9.67 15.35
C ILE A 4 19.40 9.68 13.81
N SER A 5 20.57 9.56 13.19
CA SER A 5 20.71 9.37 11.74
C SER A 5 20.45 7.91 11.38
N MET A 6 19.71 7.68 10.30
CA MET A 6 19.45 6.34 9.78
C MET A 6 20.74 5.76 9.14
N PRO A 7 21.12 4.52 9.45
CA PRO A 7 22.26 3.88 8.80
C PRO A 7 21.93 3.50 7.36
N ASP A 8 22.96 3.32 6.54
CA ASP A 8 22.81 2.73 5.22
C ASP A 8 22.48 1.23 5.35
N PHE A 9 21.39 0.80 4.72
CA PHE A 9 21.00 -0.61 4.67
C PHE A 9 21.59 -1.28 3.43
N SER A 10 22.32 -2.38 3.62
CA SER A 10 22.78 -3.21 2.51
C SER A 10 21.64 -4.12 2.03
N LEU A 11 21.27 -3.98 0.76
CA LEU A 11 20.17 -4.72 0.12
C LEU A 11 20.71 -5.60 -1.01
N PRO A 12 21.21 -6.82 -0.70
CA PRO A 12 21.76 -7.73 -1.73
C PRO A 12 20.70 -8.20 -2.74
N TRP A 13 19.43 -8.20 -2.36
CA TRP A 13 18.31 -8.45 -3.27
C TRP A 13 17.49 -7.18 -3.43
N PRO A 14 17.54 -6.51 -4.60
CA PRO A 14 16.75 -5.32 -4.83
C PRO A 14 15.27 -5.68 -4.84
N ALA A 15 14.47 -4.84 -4.19
CA ALA A 15 13.03 -5.01 -4.20
C ALA A 15 12.50 -4.84 -5.64
N ARG A 16 11.52 -5.66 -6.02
CA ARG A 16 10.75 -5.51 -7.26
C ARG A 16 9.40 -4.91 -6.92
N LEU A 17 8.85 -4.13 -7.85
CA LEU A 17 7.57 -3.48 -7.69
C LEU A 17 6.59 -4.05 -8.72
N ASP A 18 5.37 -4.40 -8.28
CA ASP A 18 4.27 -4.72 -9.20
C ASP A 18 4.04 -3.54 -10.15
N PRO A 19 3.87 -3.76 -11.46
CA PRO A 19 3.64 -2.67 -12.42
C PRO A 19 2.30 -1.90 -12.25
N ARG A 20 1.42 -2.29 -11.32
CA ARG A 20 0.03 -1.79 -11.23
C ARG A 20 -0.39 -1.25 -9.85
N PRO A 21 0.40 -0.37 -9.19
CA PRO A 21 0.06 0.14 -7.87
C PRO A 21 -1.21 1.01 -7.88
N GLU A 22 -1.46 1.78 -8.94
CA GLU A 22 -2.62 2.68 -9.00
C GLU A 22 -3.96 1.94 -9.00
N THR A 23 -4.05 0.82 -9.73
CA THR A 23 -5.24 -0.04 -9.71
C THR A 23 -5.47 -0.60 -8.31
N ALA A 24 -4.41 -1.03 -7.64
CA ALA A 24 -4.49 -1.52 -6.26
C ALA A 24 -4.95 -0.42 -5.28
N ARG A 25 -4.50 0.83 -5.44
CA ARG A 25 -4.93 1.99 -4.63
C ARG A 25 -6.42 2.28 -4.79
N ALA A 26 -6.91 2.31 -6.02
CA ALA A 26 -8.33 2.54 -6.28
C ALA A 26 -9.20 1.42 -5.65
N HIS A 27 -8.79 0.16 -5.83
CA HIS A 27 -9.53 -0.99 -5.31
C HIS A 27 -9.51 -1.06 -3.77
N SER A 28 -8.37 -0.77 -3.14
CA SER A 28 -8.26 -0.82 -1.68
C SER A 28 -9.14 0.22 -1.01
N LEU A 29 -9.18 1.45 -1.53
CA LEU A 29 -10.01 2.52 -1.00
C LEU A 29 -11.51 2.19 -1.13
N LEU A 30 -11.94 1.69 -2.29
CA LEU A 30 -13.32 1.23 -2.50
C LEU A 30 -13.73 0.18 -1.47
N ARG A 31 -12.85 -0.81 -1.24
CA ARG A 31 -13.11 -1.89 -0.30
C ARG A 31 -13.18 -1.40 1.16
N VAL A 32 -12.27 -0.53 1.58
CA VAL A 32 -12.26 0.00 2.96
C VAL A 32 -13.49 0.86 3.25
N ARG A 33 -13.95 1.64 2.26
CA ARG A 33 -15.25 2.34 2.36
C ARG A 33 -16.41 1.36 2.45
N ALA A 34 -16.45 0.33 1.59
CA ALA A 34 -17.53 -0.66 1.59
C ALA A 34 -17.61 -1.47 2.89
N MET A 35 -16.47 -1.74 3.54
CA MET A 35 -16.40 -2.44 4.82
C MET A 35 -16.65 -1.53 6.03
N GLY A 36 -16.84 -0.22 5.84
CA GLY A 36 -17.07 0.73 6.94
C GLY A 36 -15.85 0.87 7.87
N MET A 37 -14.63 0.72 7.34
CA MET A 37 -13.40 0.65 8.14
C MET A 37 -12.72 1.99 8.42
N LEU A 38 -13.23 3.09 7.87
CA LEU A 38 -12.63 4.40 8.11
C LEU A 38 -12.92 4.83 9.55
N GLU A 39 -14.19 4.95 9.94
CA GLU A 39 -14.55 5.38 11.29
C GLU A 39 -14.45 4.25 12.34
N PRO A 40 -14.10 4.55 13.60
CA PRO A 40 -13.73 5.86 14.17
C PRO A 40 -12.22 6.12 14.23
N VAL A 41 -11.40 5.14 13.81
CA VAL A 41 -9.95 5.13 14.08
C VAL A 41 -9.16 5.82 12.97
N TRP A 42 -9.65 5.70 11.73
CA TRP A 42 -9.02 6.22 10.54
C TRP A 42 -9.94 7.21 9.83
N ASP A 43 -9.36 7.94 8.89
CA ASP A 43 -10.10 8.67 7.88
C ASP A 43 -9.49 8.30 6.53
N GLU A 44 -10.14 8.72 5.45
CA GLU A 44 -9.65 8.42 4.11
C GLU A 44 -8.24 8.98 3.86
N GLN A 45 -7.95 10.18 4.39
CA GLN A 45 -6.66 10.83 4.20
C GLN A 45 -5.53 10.05 4.89
N ARG A 46 -5.75 9.55 6.10
CA ARG A 46 -4.84 8.68 6.85
C ARG A 46 -4.68 7.34 6.15
N PHE A 47 -5.76 6.74 5.67
CA PHE A 47 -5.69 5.48 4.94
C PHE A 47 -4.85 5.62 3.67
N SER A 48 -5.11 6.65 2.86
CA SER A 48 -4.34 6.94 1.64
C SER A 48 -2.88 7.30 1.95
N ALA A 49 -2.61 7.99 3.06
CA ALA A 49 -1.24 8.34 3.47
C ALA A 49 -0.42 7.11 3.90
N MET A 50 -1.05 6.07 4.45
CA MET A 50 -0.36 4.81 4.78
C MET A 50 -0.02 3.99 3.53
N ASP A 51 -0.73 4.21 2.42
CA ASP A 51 -0.52 3.59 1.11
C ASP A 51 -0.29 2.07 1.16
N PHE A 52 -1.24 1.36 1.78
CA PHE A 52 -1.20 -0.10 1.88
C PHE A 52 -1.18 -0.82 0.53
N ALA A 53 -1.67 -0.16 -0.52
CA ALA A 53 -1.60 -0.69 -1.88
C ALA A 53 -0.16 -0.69 -2.41
N LEU A 54 0.61 0.37 -2.17
CA LEU A 54 2.04 0.40 -2.51
C LEU A 54 2.83 -0.64 -1.70
N PHE A 55 2.52 -0.79 -0.41
CA PHE A 55 3.12 -1.86 0.41
C PHE A 55 2.85 -3.26 -0.19
N ALA A 56 1.61 -3.53 -0.61
CA ALA A 56 1.26 -4.78 -1.26
C ALA A 56 2.03 -4.98 -2.58
N ALA A 57 2.19 -3.92 -3.38
CA ALA A 57 2.93 -3.97 -4.64
C ALA A 57 4.42 -4.30 -4.47
N TRP A 58 5.04 -3.86 -3.35
CA TRP A 58 6.42 -4.21 -3.01
C TRP A 58 6.58 -5.65 -2.51
N THR A 59 5.58 -6.14 -1.76
CA THR A 59 5.65 -7.48 -1.13
C THR A 59 5.20 -8.60 -2.07
N HIS A 60 4.38 -8.29 -3.07
CA HIS A 60 3.84 -9.25 -4.04
C HIS A 60 4.01 -8.74 -5.48
N PRO A 61 5.25 -8.58 -5.97
CA PRO A 61 5.53 -7.96 -7.28
C PRO A 61 4.96 -8.74 -8.48
N ASP A 62 4.69 -10.04 -8.31
CA ASP A 62 4.17 -10.92 -9.36
C ASP A 62 2.68 -11.23 -9.19
N ALA A 63 1.96 -10.47 -8.36
CA ALA A 63 0.53 -10.67 -8.17
C ALA A 63 -0.24 -10.50 -9.48
N THR A 64 -1.30 -11.28 -9.67
CA THR A 64 -2.19 -11.16 -10.83
C THR A 64 -3.54 -10.56 -10.42
N PRO A 65 -4.21 -9.79 -11.28
CA PRO A 65 -5.54 -9.28 -10.98
C PRO A 65 -6.53 -10.44 -10.74
N THR A 66 -7.29 -10.40 -9.66
CA THR A 66 -8.30 -11.42 -9.31
C THR A 66 -9.63 -11.22 -10.06
N GLY A 67 -9.71 -10.30 -11.02
CA GLY A 67 -10.93 -10.01 -11.78
C GLY A 67 -12.04 -9.29 -11.00
N TRP A 68 -11.77 -8.85 -9.76
CA TRP A 68 -12.71 -8.05 -8.97
C TRP A 68 -12.81 -6.62 -9.51
N THR A 69 -14.04 -6.20 -9.85
CA THR A 69 -14.36 -4.86 -10.41
C THR A 69 -15.22 -3.99 -9.49
N GLY A 70 -15.46 -4.44 -8.26
CA GLY A 70 -16.44 -3.85 -7.32
C GLY A 70 -17.30 -4.93 -6.69
#